data_AF-A0A2U2ZS87-F1
#
_entry.id   AF-A0A2U2ZS87-F1
#
_cell.length_a   1.000
_cell.length_b   1.000
_cell.length_c   1.000
_cell.angle_alpha   90.00
_cell.angle_beta   90.00
_cell.angle_gamma   90.00
#
_symmetry.space_group_name_H-M   'P 1'
#
loop_
_entity.id
_entity.type
_entity.pdbx_description
1 polymer ?
#
loop_
_entity_poly.entity_id
_entity_poly.type
_entity_poly.pdbx_seq_one_letter_code
_entity_poly.pdbx_strand_id
1 'polypeptide(L)'
;MSDRAALLKGIRAWLVLFVICLVLSGATAFPLVHELRWTEELLGHLPAPDALTDWITRVRQGLDTADADYPFLLYGTDWLAFAHLVIAVAFYGPYRDPVRNIWVVEFGMIACAGIIPLALVCGPIRGIPVWWSVIDMAFGVLGVVPLYVVRKKIKRLEAMPAAPSVPAALAT
;
A
#
# COMPACT_ATOMS: atom_id res chain seq x y z
N MET A 1 26.46 -10.50 16.23
CA MET A 1 24.97 -10.38 16.29
C MET A 1 24.40 -11.76 16.06
N SER A 2 23.39 -12.21 16.82
CA SER A 2 22.75 -13.50 16.55
C SER A 2 22.05 -13.49 15.19
N ASP A 3 22.12 -14.60 14.44
CA ASP A 3 21.46 -14.73 13.13
C ASP A 3 19.95 -14.43 13.21
N ARG A 4 19.34 -14.75 14.36
CA ARG A 4 17.95 -14.41 14.69
C ARG A 4 17.70 -12.90 14.72
N ALA A 5 18.58 -12.13 15.34
CA ALA A 5 18.46 -10.68 15.42
C ALA A 5 18.65 -10.01 14.06
N ALA A 6 19.59 -10.49 13.24
CA ALA A 6 19.77 -10.01 11.88
C ALA A 6 18.53 -10.29 11.00
N LEU A 7 17.94 -11.49 11.13
CA LEU A 7 16.71 -11.86 10.42
C LEU A 7 15.52 -10.99 10.82
N LEU A 8 15.35 -10.74 12.13
CA LEU A 8 14.32 -9.83 12.66
C LEU A 8 14.50 -8.39 12.15
N LYS A 9 15.72 -7.87 12.13
CA LYS A 9 16.01 -6.53 11.58
C LYS A 9 15.62 -6.47 10.10
N GLY A 10 15.94 -7.50 9.33
CA GLY A 10 15.55 -7.61 7.92
C GLY A 10 14.03 -7.63 7.73
N ILE A 11 13.30 -8.42 8.53
CA ILE A 11 11.82 -8.44 8.50
C ILE A 11 11.26 -7.04 8.76
N ARG A 12 11.72 -6.38 9.82
CA ARG A 12 11.25 -5.04 10.20
C ARG A 12 11.55 -3.99 9.13
N ALA A 13 12.72 -4.03 8.50
CA ALA A 13 13.06 -3.11 7.41
C ALA A 13 12.11 -3.25 6.22
N TRP A 14 11.82 -4.48 5.79
CA TRP A 14 10.87 -4.74 4.71
C TRP A 14 9.44 -4.35 5.07
N LEU A 15 9.02 -4.60 6.32
CA LEU A 15 7.71 -4.16 6.82
C LEU A 15 7.58 -2.64 6.82
N VAL A 16 8.60 -1.92 7.30
CA VAL A 16 8.61 -0.45 7.31
C VAL A 16 8.55 0.09 5.88
N LEU A 17 9.35 -0.46 4.96
CA LEU A 17 9.30 -0.08 3.55
C LEU A 17 7.89 -0.26 2.97
N PHE A 18 7.27 -1.43 3.19
CA PHE A 18 5.91 -1.69 2.73
C PHE A 18 4.89 -0.72 3.33
N VAL A 19 4.97 -0.47 4.64
CA VAL A 19 4.06 0.47 5.33
C VAL A 19 4.22 1.89 4.80
N ILE A 20 5.44 2.36 4.54
CA ILE A 20 5.66 3.68 3.94
C ILE A 20 5.00 3.74 2.56
N CYS A 21 5.23 2.75 1.69
CA CYS A 21 4.60 2.73 0.37
C CYS A 21 3.06 2.68 0.46
N LEU A 22 2.51 1.88 1.37
CA LEU A 22 1.07 1.79 1.63
C LEU A 22 0.48 3.14 2.07
N VAL A 23 1.14 3.80 3.03
CA VAL A 23 0.69 5.10 3.55
C VAL A 23 0.80 6.17 2.49
N LEU A 24 1.90 6.25 1.75
CA LEU A 24 2.05 7.21 0.65
C LEU A 24 0.99 7.00 -0.42
N SER A 25 0.76 5.74 -0.83
CA SER A 25 -0.30 5.40 -1.79
C SER A 25 -1.66 5.89 -1.32
N GLY A 26 -2.04 5.67 -0.06
CA GLY A 26 -3.33 6.12 0.47
C GLY A 26 -3.40 7.64 0.69
N ALA A 27 -2.32 8.25 1.15
CA ALA A 27 -2.28 9.68 1.48
C ALA A 27 -2.50 10.58 0.26
N THR A 28 -2.15 10.13 -0.96
CA THR A 28 -2.43 10.87 -2.20
C THR A 28 -3.92 11.14 -2.45
N ALA A 29 -4.82 10.39 -1.81
CA ALA A 29 -6.25 10.60 -1.93
C ALA A 29 -6.77 11.80 -1.11
N PHE A 30 -5.99 12.36 -0.17
CA PHE A 30 -6.37 13.58 0.56
C PHE A 30 -6.25 14.84 -0.32
N PRO A 31 -5.07 15.20 -0.89
CA PRO A 31 -4.94 16.36 -1.76
C PRO A 31 -5.24 16.04 -3.23
N LEU A 32 -6.13 15.08 -3.52
CA LEU A 32 -6.29 14.51 -4.87
C LEU A 32 -6.50 15.56 -5.96
N VAL A 33 -7.33 16.58 -5.70
CA VAL A 33 -7.59 17.69 -6.64
C VAL A 33 -6.31 18.50 -6.92
N HIS A 34 -5.54 18.81 -5.88
CA HIS A 34 -4.32 19.61 -5.99
C HIS A 34 -3.21 18.84 -6.71
N GLU A 35 -3.01 17.57 -6.36
CA GLU A 35 -2.03 16.69 -6.99
C GLU A 35 -2.33 16.51 -8.49
N LEU A 36 -3.60 16.39 -8.88
CA LEU A 36 -3.98 16.28 -10.30
C LEU A 36 -3.77 17.58 -11.08
N ARG A 37 -3.99 18.76 -10.47
CA ARG A 37 -3.65 20.04 -11.09
C ARG A 37 -2.14 20.16 -11.34
N TRP A 38 -1.32 19.81 -10.35
CA TRP A 38 0.14 19.78 -10.51
C TRP A 38 0.61 18.76 -11.55
N THR A 39 -0.05 17.59 -11.60
CA THR A 39 0.27 16.56 -12.59
C THR A 39 -0.03 17.03 -14.01
N GLU A 40 -1.17 17.69 -14.24
CA GLU A 40 -1.51 18.26 -15.55
C GLU A 40 -0.54 19.38 -15.95
N GLU A 41 -0.18 20.29 -15.03
CA GLU A 41 0.80 21.35 -15.27
C GLU A 41 2.17 20.76 -15.67
N LEU A 42 2.62 19.73 -14.95
CA LEU A 42 3.86 19.02 -15.26
C LEU A 42 3.82 18.34 -16.64
N LEU A 43 2.69 17.71 -17.00
CA LEU A 43 2.50 17.10 -18.32
C LEU A 43 2.52 18.15 -19.44
N GLY A 44 2.09 19.39 -19.17
CA GLY A 44 2.21 20.50 -20.11
C GLY A 44 3.67 20.89 -20.44
N HIS A 45 4.63 20.50 -19.60
CA HIS A 45 6.05 20.80 -19.77
C HIS A 45 6.90 19.61 -20.23
N LEU A 46 6.32 18.41 -20.30
CA LEU A 46 7.03 17.18 -20.65
C LEU A 46 6.46 16.56 -21.93
N PRO A 47 7.28 15.89 -22.76
CA PRO A 47 6.76 15.07 -23.83
C PRO A 47 6.00 13.87 -23.25
N ALA A 48 4.68 13.91 -23.32
CA ALA A 48 3.78 12.85 -22.85
C ALA A 48 2.86 12.37 -23.99
N PRO A 49 2.42 11.10 -23.98
CA PRO A 49 1.45 10.60 -24.95
C PRO A 49 0.11 11.36 -24.85
N ASP A 50 -0.48 11.75 -25.98
CA ASP A 50 -1.76 12.47 -26.02
C ASP A 50 -2.85 11.77 -25.20
N ALA A 51 -2.95 10.44 -25.31
CA ALA A 51 -3.93 9.65 -24.57
C ALA A 51 -3.80 9.78 -23.04
N LEU A 52 -2.57 9.98 -22.52
CA LEU A 52 -2.34 10.21 -21.10
C LEU A 52 -2.74 11.64 -20.72
N THR A 53 -2.32 12.63 -21.50
CA THR A 53 -2.64 14.04 -21.28
C THR A 53 -4.15 14.30 -21.31
N ASP A 54 -4.85 13.75 -22.31
CA ASP A 54 -6.31 13.85 -22.45
C ASP A 54 -7.03 13.18 -21.28
N TRP A 55 -6.55 12.01 -20.86
CA TRP A 55 -7.13 11.29 -19.74
C TRP A 55 -6.96 12.06 -18.41
N ILE A 56 -5.76 12.56 -18.13
CA ILE A 56 -5.49 13.38 -16.93
C ILE A 56 -6.34 14.65 -16.94
N THR A 57 -6.41 15.34 -18.09
CA THR A 57 -7.24 16.54 -18.26
C THR A 57 -8.71 16.25 -17.95
N ARG A 58 -9.25 15.16 -18.49
CA ARG A 58 -10.63 14.72 -18.24
C ARG A 58 -10.88 14.42 -16.76
N VAL A 59 -9.98 13.69 -16.11
CA VAL A 59 -10.12 13.34 -14.69
C VAL A 59 -10.06 14.59 -13.81
N ARG A 60 -9.09 15.48 -14.06
CA ARG A 60 -8.96 16.75 -13.33
C ARG A 60 -10.21 17.61 -13.47
N GLN A 61 -10.71 17.83 -14.68
CA GLN A 61 -11.94 18.62 -14.89
C GLN A 61 -13.14 18.02 -14.14
N GLY A 62 -13.27 16.69 -14.13
CA GLY A 62 -14.30 16.00 -13.36
C GLY A 62 -14.17 16.21 -11.85
N LEU A 63 -12.95 16.14 -11.32
CA LEU A 63 -12.67 16.40 -9.91
C LEU A 63 -12.87 17.87 -9.53
N ASP A 64 -12.44 18.82 -10.36
CA ASP A 64 -12.64 20.25 -10.13
C ASP A 64 -14.13 20.59 -10.06
N THR A 65 -14.94 20.00 -10.95
CA THR A 65 -16.40 20.16 -10.94
C THR A 65 -17.00 19.52 -9.68
N ALA A 66 -16.56 18.32 -9.30
CA ALA A 66 -17.03 17.65 -8.10
C ALA A 66 -16.66 18.42 -6.82
N ASP A 67 -15.45 18.98 -6.74
CA ASP A 67 -14.99 19.78 -5.60
C ASP A 67 -15.78 21.10 -5.49
N ALA A 68 -16.05 21.76 -6.61
CA ALA A 68 -16.79 23.03 -6.64
C ALA A 68 -18.29 22.85 -6.34
N ASP A 69 -18.94 21.88 -6.99
CA ASP A 69 -20.39 21.75 -6.98
C ASP A 69 -20.90 20.71 -5.96
N TYR A 70 -20.10 19.68 -5.67
CA TYR A 70 -20.49 18.52 -4.85
C TYR A 70 -19.37 18.03 -3.91
N PRO A 71 -18.75 18.91 -3.09
CA PRO A 71 -17.54 18.59 -2.32
C PRO A 71 -17.72 17.41 -1.36
N PHE A 72 -18.95 17.15 -0.89
CA PHE A 72 -19.27 16.01 -0.04
C PHE A 72 -18.97 14.64 -0.70
N LEU A 73 -18.84 14.57 -2.03
CA LEU A 73 -18.44 13.34 -2.73
C LEU A 73 -16.97 12.99 -2.45
N LEU A 74 -16.10 14.00 -2.28
CA LEU A 74 -14.68 13.79 -1.97
C LEU A 74 -14.47 13.26 -0.54
N TYR A 75 -15.47 13.35 0.34
CA TYR A 75 -15.40 12.67 1.63
C TYR A 75 -15.21 11.14 1.47
N GLY A 76 -15.65 10.56 0.35
CA GLY A 76 -15.35 9.17 0.00
C GLY A 76 -13.85 8.90 -0.18
N THR A 77 -13.08 9.85 -0.72
CA THR A 77 -11.62 9.71 -0.88
C THR A 77 -10.89 9.85 0.45
N ASP A 78 -11.41 10.67 1.37
CA ASP A 78 -10.90 10.77 2.74
C ASP A 78 -11.03 9.43 3.49
N TRP A 79 -12.16 8.73 3.37
CA TRP A 79 -12.34 7.41 3.95
C TRP A 79 -11.41 6.36 3.34
N LEU A 80 -11.18 6.42 2.03
CA LEU A 80 -10.23 5.53 1.35
C LEU A 80 -8.79 5.78 1.84
N ALA A 81 -8.39 7.06 1.99
CA ALA A 81 -7.10 7.42 2.55
C ALA A 81 -6.96 6.92 4.00
N PHE A 82 -7.99 7.15 4.81
CA PHE A 82 -8.03 6.69 6.20
C PHE A 82 -7.93 5.17 6.32
N ALA A 83 -8.57 4.40 5.43
CA ALA A 83 -8.46 2.94 5.41
C ALA A 83 -7.00 2.47 5.26
N HIS A 84 -6.19 3.14 4.44
CA HIS A 84 -4.77 2.80 4.31
C HIS A 84 -4.00 3.06 5.61
N LEU A 85 -4.32 4.14 6.33
CA LEU A 85 -3.73 4.42 7.64
C LEU A 85 -4.11 3.36 8.68
N VAL A 86 -5.37 2.94 8.71
CA VAL A 86 -5.85 1.87 9.59
C VAL A 86 -5.15 0.54 9.27
N ILE A 87 -5.01 0.20 7.99
CA ILE A 87 -4.28 -1.01 7.56
C ILE A 87 -2.80 -0.91 7.97
N ALA A 88 -2.17 0.25 7.80
CA ALA A 88 -0.79 0.48 8.23
C ALA A 88 -0.60 0.23 9.74
N VAL A 89 -1.57 0.65 10.57
CA VAL A 89 -1.57 0.36 12.01
C VAL A 89 -1.62 -1.15 12.28
N ALA A 90 -2.38 -1.93 11.52
CA ALA A 90 -2.44 -3.38 11.69
C ALA A 90 -1.06 -4.05 11.49
N PHE A 91 -0.20 -3.51 10.60
CA PHE A 91 1.17 -3.98 10.39
C PHE A 91 2.11 -3.73 11.58
N TYR A 92 1.70 -2.97 12.60
CA TYR A 92 2.42 -2.89 13.86
C TYR A 92 2.48 -4.25 14.59
N GLY A 93 1.47 -5.10 14.42
CA GLY A 93 1.45 -6.48 14.94
C GLY A 93 2.68 -7.29 14.51
N PRO A 94 2.88 -7.54 13.20
CA PRO A 94 4.06 -8.27 12.71
C PRO A 94 5.38 -7.52 12.92
N TYR A 95 5.38 -6.20 13.08
CA TYR A 95 6.58 -5.46 13.46
C TYR A 95 7.05 -5.81 14.89
N ARG A 96 6.10 -5.91 15.83
CA ARG A 96 6.34 -6.28 17.23
C ARG A 96 6.68 -7.76 17.37
N ASP A 97 5.82 -8.63 16.86
CA ASP A 97 5.97 -10.09 16.89
C ASP A 97 5.56 -10.71 15.55
N PRO A 98 6.53 -10.92 14.63
CA PRO A 98 6.23 -11.38 13.27
C PRO A 98 5.69 -12.80 13.20
N VAL A 99 6.10 -13.70 14.09
CA VAL A 99 5.67 -15.12 14.03
C VAL A 99 4.22 -15.23 14.45
N ARG A 100 3.86 -14.60 15.57
CA ARG A 100 2.48 -14.62 16.09
C ARG A 100 1.50 -13.89 15.16
N ASN A 101 1.96 -12.90 14.41
CA ASN A 101 1.11 -12.05 13.56
C ASN A 101 1.36 -12.26 12.05
N ILE A 102 1.86 -13.43 11.63
CA ILE A 102 2.13 -13.73 10.23
C ILE A 102 0.88 -13.58 9.34
N TRP A 103 -0.30 -13.85 9.90
CA TRP A 103 -1.57 -13.69 9.20
C TRP A 103 -1.79 -12.28 8.66
N VAL A 104 -1.32 -11.22 9.34
CA VAL A 104 -1.44 -9.84 8.84
C VAL A 104 -0.66 -9.65 7.53
N VAL A 105 0.47 -10.33 7.38
CA VAL A 105 1.26 -10.32 6.14
C VAL A 105 0.53 -11.07 5.04
N GLU A 106 -0.06 -12.22 5.35
CA GLU A 106 -0.84 -13.02 4.39
C GLU A 106 -2.12 -12.30 3.96
N PHE A 107 -2.81 -11.62 4.89
CA PHE A 107 -3.92 -10.72 4.61
C PHE A 107 -3.50 -9.62 3.64
N GLY A 108 -2.35 -8.98 3.85
CA GLY A 108 -1.80 -8.00 2.91
C GLY A 108 -1.54 -8.60 1.52
N MET A 109 -1.06 -9.84 1.43
CA MET A 109 -0.87 -10.53 0.16
C MET A 109 -2.21 -10.82 -0.55
N ILE A 110 -3.24 -11.21 0.20
CA ILE A 110 -4.61 -11.41 -0.33
C ILE A 110 -5.16 -10.09 -0.84
N ALA A 111 -4.98 -8.99 -0.10
CA ALA A 111 -5.39 -7.65 -0.52
C ALA A 111 -4.69 -7.25 -1.83
N CYS A 112 -3.38 -7.50 -1.95
CA CYS A 112 -2.63 -7.26 -3.19
C CYS A 112 -3.19 -8.05 -4.37
N ALA A 113 -3.56 -9.32 -4.17
CA ALA A 113 -4.20 -10.13 -5.21
C ALA A 113 -5.60 -9.60 -5.57
N GLY A 114 -6.35 -9.09 -4.59
CA GLY A 114 -7.69 -8.53 -4.76
C GLY A 114 -7.73 -7.25 -5.59
N ILE A 115 -6.62 -6.52 -5.72
CA ILE A 115 -6.53 -5.33 -6.59
C ILE A 115 -6.76 -5.70 -8.06
N ILE A 116 -6.30 -6.88 -8.50
CA ILE A 116 -6.42 -7.31 -9.90
C ILE A 116 -7.89 -7.43 -10.35
N PRO A 117 -8.75 -8.27 -9.71
CA PRO A 117 -10.15 -8.36 -10.10
C PRO A 117 -10.88 -7.02 -9.89
N LEU A 118 -10.54 -6.26 -8.85
CA LEU A 118 -11.13 -4.94 -8.63
C LEU A 118 -10.89 -4.01 -9.83
N ALA A 119 -9.64 -3.86 -10.28
CA ALA A 119 -9.29 -3.00 -11.39
C ALA A 119 -9.93 -3.47 -12.72
N LEU A 120 -9.92 -4.78 -12.98
CA LEU A 120 -10.47 -5.35 -14.21
C LEU A 120 -11.99 -5.30 -14.32
N VAL A 121 -12.71 -5.27 -13.18
CA VAL A 121 -14.18 -5.21 -13.17
C VAL A 121 -14.68 -3.78 -12.96
N CYS A 122 -14.21 -3.11 -11.91
CA CYS A 122 -14.69 -1.77 -11.58
C CYS A 122 -14.13 -0.69 -12.51
N GLY A 123 -12.94 -0.88 -13.08
CA GLY A 123 -12.36 0.05 -14.06
C GLY A 123 -13.28 0.26 -15.27
N PRO A 124 -13.64 -0.79 -16.02
CA PRO A 124 -14.57 -0.68 -17.15
C PRO A 124 -15.95 -0.14 -16.76
N ILE A 125 -16.51 -0.57 -15.62
CA ILE A 125 -17.82 -0.07 -15.12
C ILE A 125 -17.79 1.45 -14.91
N ARG A 126 -16.64 2.00 -14.50
CA ARG A 126 -16.45 3.44 -14.25
C ARG A 126 -15.86 4.19 -15.45
N GLY A 127 -15.69 3.54 -16.60
CA GLY A 127 -15.14 4.15 -17.80
C GLY A 127 -13.64 4.46 -17.72
N ILE A 128 -12.90 3.75 -16.87
CA ILE A 128 -11.44 3.87 -16.77
C ILE A 128 -10.80 3.17 -17.98
N PRO A 129 -9.81 3.79 -18.67
CA PRO A 129 -9.09 3.16 -19.78
C PRO A 129 -8.34 1.92 -19.32
N VAL A 130 -8.35 0.86 -20.15
CA VAL A 130 -7.69 -0.42 -19.82
C VAL A 130 -6.19 -0.26 -19.54
N TRP A 131 -5.52 0.64 -20.26
CA TRP A 131 -4.10 0.93 -20.04
C TRP A 131 -3.84 1.60 -18.67
N TRP A 132 -4.81 2.35 -18.14
CA TRP A 132 -4.72 2.92 -16.79
C TRP A 132 -4.90 1.83 -15.73
N SER A 133 -5.81 0.87 -15.95
CA SER A 133 -5.97 -0.28 -15.04
C SER A 133 -4.70 -1.12 -14.88
N VAL A 134 -3.77 -1.08 -15.85
CA VAL A 134 -2.44 -1.70 -15.68
C VAL A 134 -1.64 -1.02 -14.58
N ILE A 135 -1.73 0.30 -14.45
CA ILE A 135 -1.11 1.08 -13.37
C ILE A 135 -1.75 0.69 -12.03
N ASP A 136 -3.08 0.59 -11.98
CA ASP A 136 -3.80 0.18 -10.77
C ASP A 136 -3.36 -1.23 -10.31
N MET A 137 -3.28 -2.19 -11.24
CA MET A 137 -2.83 -3.55 -10.95
C MET A 137 -1.37 -3.63 -10.50
N ALA A 138 -0.51 -2.71 -10.93
CA ALA A 138 0.89 -2.66 -10.53
C ALA A 138 1.04 -2.47 -9.02
N PHE A 139 0.12 -1.79 -8.33
CA PHE A 139 0.13 -1.69 -6.87
C PHE A 139 0.04 -3.05 -6.19
N GLY A 140 -0.82 -3.94 -6.69
CA GLY A 140 -0.93 -5.31 -6.18
C GLY A 140 0.31 -6.15 -6.50
N VAL A 141 0.79 -6.09 -7.74
CA VAL A 141 1.94 -6.88 -8.19
C VAL A 141 3.24 -6.46 -7.50
N LEU A 142 3.47 -5.16 -7.33
CA LEU A 142 4.66 -4.65 -6.65
C LEU A 142 4.51 -4.75 -5.13
N GLY A 143 3.30 -4.56 -4.59
CA GLY A 143 3.00 -4.66 -3.17
C GLY A 143 3.17 -6.07 -2.59
N VAL A 144 2.90 -7.12 -3.38
CA VAL A 144 3.05 -8.51 -2.89
C VAL A 144 4.51 -8.92 -2.73
N VAL A 145 5.45 -8.33 -3.48
CA VAL A 145 6.89 -8.65 -3.43
C VAL A 145 7.48 -8.51 -2.01
N PRO A 146 7.42 -7.33 -1.35
CA PRO A 146 7.96 -7.18 0.01
C PRO A 146 7.26 -8.10 1.01
N LEU A 147 5.94 -8.29 0.89
CA LEU A 147 5.17 -9.17 1.78
C LEU A 147 5.57 -10.64 1.64
N TYR A 148 5.79 -11.10 0.41
CA TYR A 148 6.27 -12.47 0.16
C TYR A 148 7.68 -12.68 0.74
N VAL A 149 8.58 -11.70 0.56
CA VAL A 149 9.92 -11.74 1.16
C VAL A 149 9.85 -11.77 2.69
N VAL A 150 9.00 -10.94 3.28
CA VAL A 150 8.74 -10.94 4.74
C VAL A 150 8.22 -12.30 5.18
N ARG A 151 7.17 -12.82 4.55
CA ARG A 151 6.58 -14.12 4.89
C ARG A 151 7.63 -15.24 4.89
N LYS A 152 8.48 -15.31 3.86
CA LYS A 152 9.56 -16.30 3.77
C LYS A 152 10.56 -16.14 4.92
N LYS A 153 10.91 -14.92 5.31
CA LYS A 153 11.79 -14.65 6.45
C LYS A 153 11.13 -15.00 7.78
N ILE A 154 9.83 -14.75 7.94
CA ILE A 154 9.07 -15.12 9.16
C ILE A 154 9.05 -16.64 9.32
N LYS A 155 8.76 -17.39 8.25
CA LYS A 155 8.81 -18.87 8.29
C LYS A 155 10.19 -19.41 8.64
N ARG A 156 11.26 -18.77 8.17
CA ARG A 156 12.64 -19.11 8.59
C ARG A 156 12.88 -18.80 10.06
N LEU A 157 12.34 -17.70 10.58
CA LEU A 157 12.46 -17.31 11.99
C LEU A 157 11.69 -18.26 12.92
N GLU A 158 10.50 -18.71 12.50
CA GLU A 158 9.67 -19.69 13.20
C GLU A 158 10.39 -21.04 13.37
N ALA A 159 11.15 -21.47 12.37
CA ALA A 159 11.92 -22.72 12.41
C ALA A 159 13.21 -22.65 13.25
N MET A 160 13.64 -21.46 13.70
CA MET A 160 14.85 -21.32 14.53
C MET A 160 14.55 -21.66 15.99
N PRO A 161 15.45 -22.39 16.69
CA PRO A 161 15.33 -22.66 18.12
C PRO A 161 15.03 -21.39 18.91
N ALA A 162 14.08 -21.46 19.84
CA ALA A 162 13.80 -20.36 20.75
C ALA A 162 15.08 -19.99 21.50
N ALA A 163 15.31 -18.68 21.70
CA ALA A 163 16.40 -18.26 22.56
C ALA A 163 16.21 -18.91 23.94
N PRO A 164 17.28 -19.37 24.61
CA PRO A 164 17.17 -19.94 25.96
C PRO A 164 16.45 -18.93 26.85
N SER A 165 15.30 -19.31 27.40
CA SER A 165 14.65 -18.51 28.44
C SER A 165 15.55 -18.56 29.67
N VAL A 166 16.11 -17.43 30.10
CA VAL A 166 16.77 -17.33 31.41
C VAL A 166 15.70 -17.64 32.45
N PRO A 167 15.81 -18.73 33.23
CA PRO A 167 14.83 -19.02 34.28
C PRO A 167 14.83 -17.89 35.29
N ALA A 168 13.65 -17.41 35.68
CA ALA A 168 13.43 -16.35 36.66
C ALA A 168 13.88 -16.71 38.11
N ALA A 169 14.64 -17.80 38.28
CA ALA A 169 14.94 -18.43 39.57
C ALA A 169 16.25 -17.98 40.23
N LEU A 170 16.92 -16.92 39.73
CA LEU A 170 18.16 -16.39 40.31
C LEU A 170 18.02 -14.97 40.90
N ALA A 171 16.78 -14.51 41.09
CA ALA A 171 16.49 -13.27 41.81
C ALA A 171 15.80 -13.59 43.15
N THR A 172 16.55 -14.22 44.07
CA THR A 172 16.21 -14.31 45.50
C THR A 172 17.45 -14.03 46.32
#